data_AF-U1PRQ2-F1
#
_entry.id   AF-U1PRQ2-F1
#
_cell.length_a   1.000
_cell.length_b   1.000
_cell.length_c   1.000
_cell.angle_alpha   90.00
_cell.angle_beta   90.00
_cell.angle_gamma   90.00
#
_symmetry.space_group_name_H-M   'P 1'
#
loop_
_entity.id
_entity.type
_entity.pdbx_description
1 polymer ?
#
loop_
_entity_poly.entity_id
_entity_poly.type
_entity_poly.pdbx_seq_one_letter_code
_entity_poly.pdbx_strand_id
1 'polypeptide(L)'
;MIVAYLESAAAASRTFAERLREQLSTLGIDEPTTDGWYPAAAFQTALFETADSLDEETLRRIGRQMAASSAVSDETDGAVAALAALDTAHDHTHRNWETHTTYELRDVDERTGVAVVACPTMPYPETVTRGAVAGVVTPHADRVDVDTLPPGDDQFRFRVRWE
;
A
#
# COMPACT_ATOMS: atom_id res chain seq x y z
N MET A 1 -7.24 -8.67 -3.13
CA MET A 1 -6.03 -7.82 -3.32
C MET A 1 -5.46 -7.86 -4.75
N ILE A 2 -5.05 -9.02 -5.30
CA ILE A 2 -4.37 -9.08 -6.62
C ILE A 2 -5.22 -8.45 -7.74
N VAL A 3 -6.54 -8.68 -7.73
CA VAL A 3 -7.46 -8.05 -8.71
C VAL A 3 -7.45 -6.53 -8.59
N ALA A 4 -7.60 -5.98 -7.38
CA ALA A 4 -7.53 -4.54 -7.14
C ALA A 4 -6.17 -3.95 -7.57
N TYR A 5 -5.08 -4.72 -7.40
CA TYR A 5 -3.76 -4.34 -7.88
C TYR A 5 -3.70 -4.28 -9.41
N LEU A 6 -4.24 -5.30 -10.10
CA LEU A 6 -4.33 -5.35 -11.56
C LEU A 6 -5.23 -4.24 -12.15
N GLU A 7 -6.31 -3.90 -11.46
CA GLU A 7 -7.20 -2.79 -11.85
C GLU A 7 -6.50 -1.44 -11.66
N SER A 8 -5.79 -1.26 -10.54
CA SER A 8 -4.99 -0.06 -10.26
C SER A 8 -3.85 0.10 -11.27
N ALA A 9 -3.15 -1.00 -11.53
CA ALA A 9 -2.15 -1.12 -12.57
C ALA A 9 -2.72 -0.71 -13.93
N ALA A 10 -3.88 -1.23 -14.32
CA ALA A 10 -4.49 -0.94 -15.61
C ALA A 10 -4.97 0.50 -15.74
N ALA A 11 -5.46 1.09 -14.64
CA ALA A 11 -5.87 2.49 -14.57
C ALA A 11 -4.69 3.47 -14.67
N ALA A 12 -3.50 3.03 -14.26
CA ALA A 12 -2.26 3.81 -14.38
C ALA A 12 -1.55 3.56 -15.72
N SER A 13 -1.39 2.31 -16.14
CA SER A 13 -0.72 1.90 -17.38
C SER A 13 -1.18 0.51 -17.84
N ARG A 14 -1.76 0.44 -19.05
CA ARG A 14 -2.20 -0.83 -19.63
C ARG A 14 -1.04 -1.82 -19.83
N THR A 15 0.10 -1.34 -20.33
CA THR A 15 1.30 -2.16 -20.56
C THR A 15 1.86 -2.72 -19.25
N PHE A 16 1.80 -1.94 -18.17
CA PHE A 16 2.19 -2.42 -16.85
C PHE A 16 1.26 -3.54 -16.37
N ALA A 17 -0.05 -3.35 -16.50
CA ALA A 17 -1.02 -4.38 -16.13
C ALA A 17 -0.86 -5.66 -16.97
N GLU A 18 -0.47 -5.57 -18.23
CA GLU A 18 -0.16 -6.73 -19.07
C GLU A 18 1.10 -7.46 -18.58
N ARG A 19 2.19 -6.75 -18.32
CA ARG A 19 3.43 -7.33 -17.77
C ARG A 19 3.23 -7.98 -16.41
N LEU A 20 2.46 -7.33 -15.55
CA LEU A 20 2.10 -7.85 -14.25
C LEU A 20 1.27 -9.13 -14.36
N ARG A 21 0.32 -9.21 -15.30
CA ARG A 21 -0.41 -10.46 -15.57
C ARG A 21 0.51 -11.57 -16.07
N GLU A 22 1.43 -11.24 -16.98
CA GLU A 22 2.41 -12.21 -17.51
C GLU A 22 3.32 -12.74 -16.40
N GLN A 23 3.78 -11.88 -15.50
CA GLN A 23 4.59 -12.27 -14.35
C GLN A 23 3.81 -13.11 -13.35
N LEU A 24 2.59 -12.72 -13.02
CA LEU A 24 1.71 -13.52 -12.16
C LEU A 24 1.46 -14.92 -12.74
N SER A 25 1.19 -15.02 -14.05
CA SER A 25 1.01 -16.30 -14.75
C SER A 25 2.28 -17.17 -14.69
N THR A 26 3.46 -16.58 -14.92
CA THR A 26 4.76 -17.28 -14.80
C THR A 26 4.98 -17.85 -13.39
N LEU A 27 4.43 -17.19 -12.36
CA LEU A 27 4.50 -17.60 -10.97
C LEU A 27 3.31 -18.47 -10.52
N GLY A 28 2.48 -18.94 -11.46
CA GLY A 28 1.37 -19.86 -11.21
C GLY A 28 0.08 -19.21 -10.72
N ILE A 29 -0.08 -17.90 -10.92
CA ILE A 29 -1.30 -17.14 -10.65
C ILE A 29 -1.95 -16.75 -11.98
N ASP A 30 -2.73 -17.68 -12.53
CA ASP A 30 -3.54 -17.44 -13.71
C ASP A 30 -4.93 -16.90 -13.33
N GLU A 31 -5.39 -15.87 -14.06
CA GLU A 31 -6.73 -15.28 -13.94
C GLU A 31 -7.22 -15.09 -12.49
N PRO A 32 -6.55 -14.22 -11.70
CA PRO A 32 -6.90 -14.06 -10.30
C PRO A 32 -8.33 -13.53 -10.12
N THR A 33 -9.01 -14.01 -9.09
CA THR A 33 -10.37 -13.60 -8.70
C THR A 33 -10.34 -12.79 -7.40
N THR A 34 -11.40 -12.05 -7.11
CA THR A 34 -11.49 -11.18 -5.92
C THR A 34 -11.47 -11.96 -4.61
N ASP A 35 -12.06 -13.16 -4.61
CA ASP A 35 -12.20 -14.03 -3.43
C ASP A 35 -11.10 -15.10 -3.34
N GLY A 36 -10.19 -15.13 -4.31
CA GLY A 36 -9.11 -16.10 -4.41
C GLY A 36 -7.96 -15.84 -3.42
N TRP A 37 -7.37 -16.92 -2.93
CA TRP A 37 -6.15 -16.90 -2.11
C TRP A 37 -4.96 -17.37 -2.94
N TYR A 38 -3.91 -16.58 -2.96
CA TYR A 38 -2.74 -16.79 -3.80
C TYR A 38 -1.45 -16.73 -2.99
N PRO A 39 -0.36 -17.37 -3.44
CA PRO A 39 0.93 -17.29 -2.75
C PRO A 39 1.43 -15.84 -2.67
N ALA A 40 1.62 -15.34 -1.44
CA ALA A 40 2.13 -14.01 -1.16
C ALA A 40 3.47 -13.73 -1.86
N ALA A 41 4.40 -14.68 -1.78
CA ALA A 41 5.72 -14.57 -2.39
C ALA A 41 5.64 -14.39 -3.91
N ALA A 42 4.72 -15.10 -4.59
CA ALA A 42 4.53 -14.94 -6.04
C ALA A 42 4.03 -13.52 -6.39
N PHE A 43 3.06 -13.00 -5.64
CA PHE A 43 2.61 -11.63 -5.82
C PHE A 43 3.73 -10.61 -5.56
N GLN A 44 4.51 -10.80 -4.49
CA GLN A 44 5.62 -9.94 -4.12
C GLN A 44 6.71 -9.92 -5.21
N THR A 45 7.12 -11.09 -5.71
CA THR A 45 8.09 -11.20 -6.80
C THR A 45 7.59 -10.45 -8.04
N ALA A 46 6.36 -10.72 -8.48
CA ALA A 46 5.78 -10.02 -9.62
C ALA A 46 5.73 -8.50 -9.42
N LEU A 47 5.42 -8.05 -8.21
CA LEU A 47 5.38 -6.63 -7.86
C LEU A 47 6.77 -5.98 -7.98
N PHE A 48 7.79 -6.53 -7.33
CA PHE A 48 9.14 -5.94 -7.37
C PHE A 48 9.72 -5.94 -8.77
N GLU A 49 9.60 -7.05 -9.51
CA GLU A 49 10.14 -7.13 -10.87
C GLU A 49 9.48 -6.15 -11.84
N THR A 50 8.21 -5.83 -11.62
CA THR A 50 7.49 -4.88 -12.48
C THR A 50 7.64 -3.43 -12.01
N ALA A 51 7.83 -3.20 -10.70
CA ALA A 51 7.98 -1.86 -10.11
C ALA A 51 9.22 -1.11 -10.61
N ASP A 52 10.34 -1.80 -10.86
CA ASP A 52 11.58 -1.20 -11.38
C ASP A 52 11.39 -0.54 -12.76
N SER A 53 10.33 -0.90 -13.48
CA SER A 53 10.01 -0.34 -14.80
C SER A 53 9.08 0.88 -14.76
N LEU A 54 8.64 1.29 -13.57
CA LEU A 54 7.67 2.37 -13.37
C LEU A 54 8.31 3.63 -12.82
N ASP A 55 7.73 4.77 -13.21
CA ASP A 55 8.03 6.04 -12.57
C ASP A 55 7.42 6.12 -11.16
N GLU A 56 7.99 7.00 -10.34
CA GLU A 56 7.60 7.16 -8.93
C GLU A 56 6.14 7.61 -8.76
N GLU A 57 5.61 8.42 -9.68
CA GLU A 57 4.24 8.89 -9.60
C GLU A 57 3.25 7.75 -9.84
N THR A 58 3.53 6.90 -10.82
CA THR A 58 2.75 5.69 -11.10
C THR A 58 2.73 4.73 -9.92
N LEU A 59 3.89 4.43 -9.33
CA LEU A 59 3.98 3.57 -8.14
C LEU A 59 3.19 4.13 -6.95
N ARG A 60 3.28 5.44 -6.73
CA ARG A 60 2.53 6.13 -5.66
C ARG A 60 1.02 6.05 -5.90
N ARG A 61 0.57 6.23 -7.14
CA ARG A 61 -0.85 6.14 -7.51
C ARG A 61 -1.39 4.73 -7.29
N ILE A 62 -0.63 3.71 -7.68
CA ILE A 62 -0.99 2.31 -7.46
C ILE A 62 -1.18 2.04 -5.96
N GLY A 63 -0.20 2.40 -5.12
CA GLY A 63 -0.29 2.22 -3.67
C GLY A 63 -1.52 2.91 -3.08
N ARG A 64 -1.80 4.15 -3.52
CA ARG A 64 -2.98 4.91 -3.10
C ARG A 64 -4.29 4.18 -3.41
N GLN A 65 -4.41 3.66 -4.63
CA GLN A 65 -5.62 2.98 -5.07
C GLN A 65 -5.79 1.62 -4.37
N MET A 66 -4.70 0.90 -4.09
CA MET A 66 -4.76 -0.32 -3.27
C MET A 66 -5.38 -0.04 -1.90
N ALA A 67 -4.87 0.98 -1.20
CA ALA A 67 -5.38 1.36 0.10
C ALA A 67 -6.84 1.84 0.05
N ALA A 68 -7.21 2.66 -0.94
CA ALA A 68 -8.59 3.12 -1.12
C ALA A 68 -9.58 1.99 -1.44
N SER A 69 -9.11 0.87 -2.03
CA SER A 69 -9.93 -0.30 -2.28
C SER A 69 -10.06 -1.24 -1.08
N SER A 70 -9.31 -1.00 -0.01
CA SER A 70 -9.42 -1.76 1.23
C SER A 70 -10.52 -1.16 2.11
N ALA A 71 -11.29 -2.00 2.80
CA ALA A 71 -12.44 -1.57 3.62
C ALA A 71 -12.10 -0.57 4.76
N VAL A 72 -10.81 -0.34 5.01
CA VAL A 72 -10.27 0.52 6.07
C VAL A 72 -10.79 1.94 5.99
N SER A 73 -10.83 2.52 4.80
CA SER A 73 -11.21 3.92 4.62
C SER A 73 -12.71 4.17 4.87
N ASP A 74 -13.54 3.15 4.69
CA ASP A 74 -15.00 3.29 4.83
C ASP A 74 -15.47 3.02 6.27
N GLU A 75 -14.67 2.31 7.06
CA GLU A 75 -15.00 1.89 8.43
C GLU A 75 -14.33 2.74 9.52
N THR A 76 -13.47 3.70 9.15
CA THR A 76 -12.73 4.53 10.11
C THR A 76 -13.24 5.98 10.15
N ASP A 77 -13.33 6.54 11.36
CA ASP A 77 -13.77 7.92 11.59
C ASP A 77 -12.57 8.86 11.70
N GLY A 78 -12.08 9.28 10.53
CA GLY A 78 -11.01 10.29 10.40
C GLY A 78 -9.61 9.73 10.15
N ALA A 79 -8.70 10.64 9.79
CA ALA A 79 -7.34 10.33 9.33
C ALA A 79 -6.52 9.48 10.32
N VAL A 80 -6.58 9.77 11.62
CA VAL A 80 -5.81 9.04 12.64
C VAL A 80 -6.33 7.61 12.79
N ALA A 81 -7.64 7.42 12.80
CA ALA A 81 -8.25 6.09 12.86
C ALA A 81 -7.88 5.27 11.61
N ALA A 82 -7.92 5.88 10.42
CA ALA A 82 -7.52 5.24 9.17
C ALA A 82 -6.04 4.80 9.18
N LEU A 83 -5.13 5.66 9.67
CA LEU A 83 -3.72 5.33 9.81
C LEU A 83 -3.47 4.21 10.83
N ALA A 84 -4.17 4.23 11.97
CA ALA A 84 -4.04 3.21 13.00
C ALA A 84 -4.57 1.84 12.53
N ALA A 85 -5.54 1.82 11.61
CA ALA A 85 -6.12 0.60 11.09
C ALA A 85 -5.31 -0.06 9.95
N LEU A 86 -4.29 0.61 9.40
CA LEU A 86 -3.45 0.10 8.30
C LEU A 86 -2.88 -1.29 8.59
N ASP A 87 -2.32 -1.47 9.78
CA ASP A 87 -1.66 -2.71 10.19
C ASP A 87 -2.64 -3.88 10.23
N THR A 88 -3.76 -3.67 10.93
CA THR A 88 -4.83 -4.66 11.05
C THR A 88 -5.44 -5.01 9.69
N ALA A 89 -5.61 -4.03 8.82
CA ALA A 89 -6.14 -4.24 7.48
C ALA A 89 -5.19 -4.98 6.55
N HIS A 90 -3.90 -4.67 6.66
CA HIS A 90 -2.86 -5.41 5.98
C HIS A 90 -2.92 -6.88 6.41
N ASP A 91 -2.99 -7.16 7.70
CA ASP A 91 -3.07 -8.52 8.24
C ASP A 91 -4.37 -9.24 7.82
N HIS A 92 -5.50 -8.55 7.71
CA HIS A 92 -6.73 -9.17 7.20
C HIS A 92 -6.69 -9.51 5.71
N THR A 93 -5.91 -8.76 4.94
CA THR A 93 -5.76 -8.96 3.49
C THR A 93 -4.82 -10.13 3.17
N HIS A 94 -3.99 -10.55 4.12
CA HIS A 94 -2.94 -11.54 3.93
C HIS A 94 -3.12 -12.74 4.86
N ARG A 95 -2.87 -13.97 4.39
CA ARG A 95 -2.89 -15.18 5.22
C ARG A 95 -1.56 -15.90 5.15
N ASN A 96 -1.07 -16.38 6.29
CA ASN A 96 0.18 -17.15 6.42
C ASN A 96 1.41 -16.42 5.84
N TRP A 97 1.43 -15.09 5.93
CA TRP A 97 2.60 -14.30 5.56
C TRP A 97 3.64 -14.44 6.68
N GLU A 98 4.80 -15.04 6.39
CA GLU A 98 5.82 -15.38 7.41
C GLU A 98 6.46 -14.15 8.07
N THR A 99 6.40 -12.99 7.42
CA THR A 99 6.78 -11.69 7.99
C THR A 99 5.54 -10.94 8.46
N HIS A 100 5.41 -10.73 9.77
CA HIS A 100 4.54 -9.70 10.31
C HIS A 100 4.97 -8.37 9.66
N THR A 101 4.09 -7.79 8.84
CA THR A 101 4.31 -6.50 8.20
C THR A 101 3.76 -5.48 9.16
N THR A 102 4.56 -4.50 9.56
CA THR A 102 4.17 -3.60 10.64
C THR A 102 4.02 -2.17 10.14
N TYR A 103 2.81 -1.62 10.26
CA TYR A 103 2.58 -0.18 10.24
C TYR A 103 2.45 0.32 11.68
N GLU A 104 3.35 1.17 12.11
CA GLU A 104 3.33 1.76 13.45
C GLU A 104 3.04 3.26 13.37
N LEU A 105 1.91 3.66 13.95
CA LEU A 105 1.56 5.07 14.10
C LEU A 105 2.29 5.67 15.31
N ARG A 106 3.08 6.72 15.08
CA ARG A 106 3.90 7.43 16.07
C ARG A 106 3.70 8.94 15.93
N ASP A 107 4.06 9.69 16.97
CA ASP A 107 4.13 11.17 16.97
C ASP A 107 2.87 11.87 16.39
N VAL A 108 1.68 11.46 16.84
CA VAL A 108 0.40 11.99 16.37
C VAL A 108 0.11 13.35 17.02
N ASP A 109 -0.16 14.36 16.19
CA ASP A 109 -0.74 15.64 16.57
C ASP A 109 -1.99 15.91 15.71
N GLU A 110 -3.15 15.51 16.22
CA GLU A 110 -4.44 15.73 15.57
C GLU A 110 -4.78 17.19 15.35
N ARG A 111 -4.28 18.10 16.21
CA ARG A 111 -4.58 19.52 16.12
C ARG A 111 -3.88 20.17 14.93
N THR A 112 -2.69 19.67 14.58
CA THR A 112 -1.93 20.16 13.42
C THR A 112 -2.03 19.24 12.21
N GLY A 113 -2.74 18.12 12.32
CA GLY A 113 -2.93 17.16 11.25
C GLY A 113 -1.63 16.48 10.86
N VAL A 114 -0.81 16.05 11.83
CA VAL A 114 0.51 15.44 11.57
C VAL A 114 0.63 14.11 12.30
N ALA A 115 1.23 13.12 11.63
CA ALA A 115 1.65 11.87 12.26
C ALA A 115 2.90 11.31 11.58
N VAL A 116 3.58 10.39 12.26
CA VAL A 116 4.66 9.58 11.69
C VAL A 116 4.18 8.15 11.54
N VAL A 117 4.29 7.59 10.34
CA VAL A 117 4.09 6.16 10.09
C VAL A 117 5.45 5.51 9.94
N ALA A 118 5.81 4.68 10.90
CA ALA A 118 6.99 3.84 10.85
C ALA A 118 6.63 2.47 10.26
N CYS A 119 7.51 1.95 9.41
CA CYS A 119 7.36 0.63 8.81
C CYS A 119 8.64 -0.17 9.09
N PRO A 120 8.75 -0.85 10.25
CA PRO A 120 9.91 -1.68 10.57
C PRO A 120 10.17 -2.79 9.55
N THR A 121 9.10 -3.44 9.09
CA THR A 121 9.15 -4.51 8.09
C THR A 121 8.04 -4.32 7.07
N MET A 122 8.41 -4.16 5.80
CA MET A 122 7.49 -3.88 4.70
C MET A 122 7.87 -4.67 3.44
N PRO A 123 6.99 -5.58 2.97
CA PRO A 123 7.26 -6.43 1.82
C PRO A 123 6.96 -5.74 0.48
N TYR A 124 6.86 -4.42 0.46
CA TYR A 124 6.49 -3.62 -0.71
C TYR A 124 7.57 -2.57 -1.01
N PRO A 125 7.68 -2.10 -2.27
CA PRO A 125 8.51 -0.94 -2.58
C PRO A 125 8.09 0.28 -1.73
N GLU A 126 9.08 1.09 -1.33
CA GLU A 126 8.85 2.27 -0.48
C GLU A 126 7.77 3.19 -1.07
N THR A 127 7.86 3.48 -2.36
CA THR A 127 6.94 4.39 -3.05
C THR A 127 5.50 3.88 -3.07
N VAL A 128 5.31 2.56 -3.20
CA VAL A 128 3.98 1.93 -3.13
C VAL A 128 3.43 2.05 -1.71
N THR A 129 4.26 1.75 -0.71
CA THR A 129 3.92 1.88 0.72
C THR A 129 3.53 3.33 1.07
N ARG A 130 4.32 4.30 0.62
CA ARG A 130 4.03 5.74 0.79
C ARG A 130 2.71 6.13 0.14
N GLY A 131 2.43 5.58 -1.04
CA GLY A 131 1.15 5.73 -1.73
C GLY A 131 -0.02 5.19 -0.91
N ALA A 132 0.12 3.99 -0.33
CA ALA A 132 -0.91 3.36 0.49
C ALA A 132 -1.23 4.18 1.75
N VAL A 133 -0.20 4.68 2.44
CA VAL A 133 -0.36 5.60 3.59
C VAL A 133 -1.15 6.85 3.19
N ALA A 134 -0.86 7.46 2.04
CA ALA A 134 -1.65 8.59 1.55
C ALA A 134 -3.11 8.18 1.22
N GLY A 135 -3.30 6.98 0.69
CA GLY A 135 -4.60 6.47 0.24
C GLY A 135 -5.61 6.28 1.34
N VAL A 136 -5.20 5.78 2.51
CA VAL A 136 -6.13 5.64 3.65
C VAL A 136 -6.54 6.99 4.25
N VAL A 137 -5.70 8.02 4.16
CA VAL A 137 -5.99 9.35 4.73
C VAL A 137 -6.84 10.20 3.80
N THR A 138 -6.68 10.03 2.47
CA THR A 138 -7.33 10.87 1.44
C THR A 138 -8.85 11.03 1.62
N PRO A 139 -9.63 10.01 2.01
CA PRO A 139 -11.07 10.16 2.21
C PRO A 139 -11.46 11.06 3.39
N HIS A 140 -10.53 11.38 4.28
CA HIS A 140 -10.77 12.12 5.52
C HIS A 140 -10.14 13.52 5.54
N ALA A 141 -9.57 13.97 4.41
CA ALA A 141 -8.84 15.23 4.32
C ALA A 141 -8.92 15.82 2.91
N ASP A 142 -8.95 17.15 2.81
CA ASP A 142 -8.92 17.84 1.52
C ASP A 142 -7.53 17.76 0.88
N ARG A 143 -6.49 17.72 1.71
CA ARG A 143 -5.10 17.61 1.28
C ARG A 143 -4.32 16.62 2.13
N VAL A 144 -3.51 15.80 1.47
CA VAL A 144 -2.60 14.83 2.11
C VAL A 144 -1.21 14.92 1.50
N ASP A 145 -0.23 15.21 2.33
CA ASP A 145 1.20 15.21 1.98
C ASP A 145 1.92 14.12 2.77
N VAL A 146 2.72 13.31 2.08
CA VAL A 146 3.49 12.22 2.70
C VAL A 146 4.96 12.34 2.31
N ASP A 147 5.79 12.75 3.26
CA ASP A 147 7.25 12.90 3.09
C ASP A 147 7.98 11.67 3.63
N THR A 148 8.98 11.19 2.88
CA THR A 148 9.93 10.20 3.41
C THR A 148 10.84 10.87 4.45
N LEU A 149 10.98 10.22 5.61
CA LEU A 149 11.93 10.57 6.65
C LEU A 149 13.14 9.63 6.62
N PRO A 150 14.28 10.02 7.20
CA PRO A 150 15.36 9.09 7.46
C PRO A 150 14.85 7.87 8.25
N PRO A 151 15.16 6.63 7.81
CA PRO A 151 14.56 5.40 8.34
C PRO A 151 14.85 5.15 9.83
N GLY A 152 16.01 5.58 10.34
CA GLY A 152 16.41 5.23 11.71
C GLY A 152 16.59 3.72 11.84
N ASP A 153 15.88 3.11 12.79
CA ASP A 153 15.85 1.65 12.99
C ASP A 153 14.73 0.94 12.19
N ASP A 154 13.83 1.69 11.56
CA ASP A 154 12.72 1.14 10.76
C ASP A 154 13.17 0.99 9.29
N GLN A 155 12.52 0.11 8.50
CA GLN A 155 12.81 0.02 7.05
C GLN A 155 12.40 1.31 6.33
N PHE A 156 11.19 1.81 6.60
CA PHE A 156 10.69 3.08 6.07
C PHE A 156 10.09 3.93 7.18
N ARG A 157 10.17 5.26 7.04
CA ARG A 157 9.46 6.21 7.88
C ARG A 157 8.85 7.30 7.04
N PHE A 158 7.59 7.62 7.31
CA PHE A 158 6.86 8.65 6.60
C PHE A 158 6.31 9.68 7.58
N ARG A 159 6.46 10.96 7.26
CA ARG A 159 5.66 12.02 7.89
C ARG A 159 4.43 12.24 7.04
N VAL A 160 3.27 12.04 7.64
CA VAL A 160 1.97 12.29 7.04
C VAL A 160 1.46 13.62 7.56
N ARG A 161 1.01 14.50 6.65
CA ARG A 161 0.28 15.72 6.98
C ARG A 161 -1.06 15.72 6.28
N TRP A 162 -2.11 16.11 6.99
CA TRP A 162 -3.46 16.23 6.45
C TRP A 162 -4.14 17.52 6.90
N GLU A 163 -4.95 18.09 6.02
CA GLU A 163 -5.76 19.30 6.23
C GLU A 163 -7.20 19.09 5.81
#